data_AF-A0A6A6Y7V7-F1
#
_entry.id   AF-A0A6A6Y7V7-F1
#
_cell.length_a   1.000
_cell.length_b   1.000
_cell.length_c   1.000
_cell.angle_alpha   90.00
_cell.angle_beta   90.00
_cell.angle_gamma   90.00
#
_symmetry.space_group_name_H-M   'P 1'
#
loop_
_entity.id
_entity.type
_entity.pdbx_description
1 polymer ?
#
loop_
_entity_poly.entity_id
_entity_poly.type
_entity_poly.pdbx_seq_one_letter_code
_entity_poly.pdbx_strand_id
1 'polypeptide(L)'
;VLDQFVDTLAVIHHISSGKTKVIIAPHDAHSLRGTNSAPCDVYCEALKGAFLDFYSLLSIIRSVYKNQLTTMFNEYCSKNFYGASWSTLNQVIFGVDLQNEPWFGVWPIVAWEKWLCDIATHLKNDVGLRKNNIAVITGMLSGANGPKGTENFPDSAIDCPTVDVISIHG
;
A
#
# COMPACT_ATOMS: atom_id res chain seq x y z
N VAL A 1 -4.30 -4.58 17.36
CA VAL A 1 -3.55 -4.94 16.13
C VAL A 1 -2.48 -3.89 15.81
N LEU A 2 -2.81 -2.58 15.69
CA LEU A 2 -1.79 -1.54 15.40
C LEU A 2 -0.63 -1.48 16.42
N ASP A 3 -0.91 -1.73 17.70
CA ASP A 3 0.12 -1.85 18.74
C ASP A 3 1.18 -2.90 18.40
N GLN A 4 0.76 -4.05 17.86
CA GLN A 4 1.66 -5.14 17.53
C GLN A 4 2.60 -4.77 16.39
N PHE A 5 2.12 -3.99 15.41
CA PHE A 5 2.98 -3.44 14.37
C PHE A 5 3.99 -2.43 14.93
N VAL A 6 3.57 -1.54 15.84
CA VAL A 6 4.48 -0.60 16.53
C VAL A 6 5.53 -1.33 17.36
N ASP A 7 5.14 -2.37 18.09
CA ASP A 7 6.04 -3.21 18.86
C ASP A 7 7.04 -3.92 17.93
N THR A 8 6.57 -4.42 16.78
CA THR A 8 7.43 -5.03 15.76
C THR A 8 8.43 -4.04 15.16
N LEU A 9 8.01 -2.83 14.81
CA LEU A 9 8.91 -1.78 14.31
C LEU A 9 9.99 -1.44 15.33
N ALA A 10 9.63 -1.30 16.60
CA ALA A 10 10.57 -1.03 17.67
C ALA A 10 11.60 -2.17 17.84
N VAL A 11 11.14 -3.43 17.80
CA VAL A 11 12.00 -4.61 17.88
C VAL A 11 12.96 -4.68 16.69
N ILE A 12 12.49 -4.45 15.46
CA ILE A 12 13.33 -4.44 14.26
C ILE A 12 14.39 -3.34 14.35
N HIS A 13 14.00 -2.13 14.74
CA HIS A 13 14.93 -1.02 14.90
C HIS A 13 15.98 -1.32 15.98
N HIS A 14 15.57 -1.88 17.12
CA HIS A 14 16.46 -2.21 18.22
C HIS A 14 17.44 -3.34 17.87
N ILE A 15 16.94 -4.50 17.41
CA ILE A 15 17.77 -5.68 17.09
C ILE A 15 18.76 -5.37 15.96
N SER A 16 18.32 -4.61 14.95
CA SER A 16 19.21 -4.22 13.85
C SER A 16 20.17 -3.07 14.20
N SER A 17 20.07 -2.48 15.40
CA SER A 17 20.77 -1.22 15.74
C SER A 17 20.52 -0.12 14.68
N GLY A 18 19.28 -0.02 14.19
CA GLY A 18 18.85 0.94 13.18
C GLY A 18 19.33 0.65 11.75
N LYS A 19 19.90 -0.53 11.48
CA LYS A 19 20.43 -0.90 10.16
C LYS A 19 19.39 -1.50 9.22
N THR A 20 18.26 -1.96 9.75
CA THR A 20 17.17 -2.54 8.96
C THR A 20 15.99 -1.59 8.93
N LYS A 21 15.42 -1.43 7.72
CA LYS A 21 14.15 -0.75 7.51
C LYS A 21 13.15 -1.71 6.88
N VAL A 22 11.87 -1.41 7.04
CA VAL A 22 10.76 -2.21 6.51
C VAL A 22 10.01 -1.47 5.41
N ILE A 23 9.35 -2.25 4.56
CA ILE A 23 8.27 -1.78 3.71
C ILE A 23 6.95 -2.16 4.39
N ILE A 24 6.00 -1.23 4.43
CA ILE A 24 4.67 -1.49 4.99
C ILE A 24 3.68 -1.62 3.84
N ALA A 25 3.04 -2.79 3.74
CA ALA A 25 1.86 -2.99 2.92
C ALA A 25 0.60 -2.74 3.76
N PRO A 26 -0.12 -1.62 3.56
CA PRO A 26 -1.25 -1.24 4.41
C PRO A 26 -2.51 -2.11 4.17
N HIS A 27 -2.53 -2.86 3.08
CA HIS A 27 -3.70 -3.63 2.64
C HIS A 27 -3.28 -4.70 1.63
N ASP A 28 -4.08 -5.77 1.50
CA ASP A 28 -3.80 -6.93 0.66
C ASP A 28 -4.92 -7.14 -0.37
N ALA A 29 -4.58 -7.19 -1.66
CA ALA A 29 -5.55 -7.45 -2.73
C ALA A 29 -6.20 -8.84 -2.62
N HIS A 30 -5.57 -9.80 -1.95
CA HIS A 30 -6.20 -11.09 -1.69
C HIS A 30 -7.35 -11.00 -0.70
N SER A 31 -7.28 -10.09 0.28
CA SER A 31 -8.34 -9.82 1.25
C SER A 31 -9.57 -9.20 0.62
N LEU A 32 -9.41 -8.43 -0.48
CA LEU A 32 -10.52 -7.93 -1.30
C LEU A 32 -11.35 -9.04 -1.96
N ARG A 33 -10.77 -10.23 -2.09
CA ARG A 33 -11.34 -11.35 -2.86
C ARG A 33 -11.62 -12.58 -2.01
N GLY A 34 -11.14 -12.61 -0.75
CA GLY A 34 -11.14 -13.81 0.07
C GLY A 34 -10.32 -14.95 -0.56
N THR A 35 -9.18 -14.63 -1.19
CA THR A 35 -8.32 -15.59 -1.92
C THR A 35 -6.98 -15.81 -1.22
N ASN A 36 -6.18 -16.78 -1.68
CA ASN A 36 -4.84 -17.05 -1.14
C ASN A 36 -4.82 -17.26 0.40
N SER A 37 -5.88 -17.86 0.94
CA SER A 37 -6.11 -18.03 2.38
C SER A 37 -6.29 -16.72 3.18
N ALA A 38 -6.29 -15.56 2.53
CA ALA A 38 -6.64 -14.28 3.14
C ALA A 38 -8.16 -14.23 3.37
N PRO A 39 -8.62 -13.83 4.58
CA PRO A 39 -10.04 -13.67 4.84
C PRO A 39 -10.61 -12.48 4.04
N CYS A 40 -11.89 -12.58 3.69
CA CYS A 40 -12.65 -11.46 3.12
C CYS A 40 -12.68 -10.32 4.15
N ASP A 41 -12.13 -9.17 3.78
CA ASP A 41 -12.11 -8.01 4.67
C ASP A 41 -13.34 -7.10 4.49
N VAL A 42 -13.34 -5.97 5.22
CA VAL A 42 -14.45 -5.01 5.19
C VAL A 42 -14.74 -4.46 3.79
N TYR A 43 -13.73 -4.36 2.92
CA TYR A 43 -13.92 -3.91 1.55
C TYR A 43 -14.53 -5.02 0.69
N CYS A 44 -14.03 -6.25 0.84
CA CYS A 44 -14.60 -7.43 0.19
C CYS A 44 -16.09 -7.60 0.54
N GLU A 45 -16.44 -7.50 1.83
CA GLU A 45 -17.83 -7.57 2.30
C GLU A 45 -18.69 -6.43 1.73
N ALA A 46 -18.19 -5.19 1.77
CA ALA A 46 -18.90 -4.03 1.27
C ALA A 46 -19.17 -4.10 -0.24
N LEU A 47 -18.21 -4.64 -1.00
CA LEU A 47 -18.29 -4.75 -2.46
C LEU A 47 -19.05 -6.00 -2.93
N LYS A 48 -19.41 -6.93 -2.03
CA LYS A 48 -20.19 -8.14 -2.35
C LYS A 48 -19.64 -8.93 -3.54
N GLY A 49 -18.31 -9.04 -3.62
CA GLY A 49 -17.60 -9.74 -4.70
C GLY A 49 -17.25 -8.89 -5.92
N ALA A 50 -17.75 -7.66 -6.04
CA ALA A 50 -17.35 -6.70 -7.09
C ALA A 50 -16.00 -6.02 -6.75
N PHE A 51 -14.95 -6.81 -6.49
CA PHE A 51 -13.69 -6.31 -5.93
C PHE A 51 -13.00 -5.23 -6.80
N LEU A 52 -13.22 -5.23 -8.12
CA LEU A 52 -12.65 -4.23 -9.01
C LEU A 52 -13.18 -2.81 -8.73
N ASP A 53 -14.36 -2.69 -8.13
CA ASP A 53 -14.96 -1.40 -7.76
C ASP A 53 -14.15 -0.69 -6.66
N PHE A 54 -13.33 -1.43 -5.91
CA PHE A 54 -12.33 -0.86 -4.98
C PHE A 54 -11.41 0.13 -5.69
N TYR A 55 -11.04 -0.16 -6.94
CA TYR A 55 -10.12 0.66 -7.72
C TYR A 55 -10.82 1.77 -8.52
N SER A 56 -12.15 1.80 -8.56
CA SER A 56 -12.87 2.80 -9.35
C SER A 56 -12.70 4.23 -8.82
N LEU A 57 -12.75 5.24 -9.71
CA LEU A 57 -12.56 6.66 -9.37
C LEU A 57 -13.71 7.27 -8.57
N LEU A 58 -14.91 6.70 -8.69
CA LEU A 58 -16.15 7.28 -8.18
C LEU A 58 -16.65 6.57 -6.92
N SER A 59 -15.89 5.63 -6.36
CA SER A 59 -16.34 4.86 -5.21
C SER A 59 -16.11 5.61 -3.89
N ILE A 60 -17.12 5.57 -3.03
CA ILE A 60 -16.98 5.91 -1.59
C ILE A 60 -15.83 5.13 -0.94
N ILE A 61 -15.57 3.91 -1.44
CA ILE A 61 -14.51 3.02 -1.00
C ILE A 61 -13.12 3.66 -1.11
N ARG A 62 -12.85 4.40 -2.20
CA ARG A 62 -11.58 5.11 -2.37
C ARG A 62 -11.33 6.13 -1.27
N SER A 63 -12.34 6.90 -0.89
CA SER A 63 -12.23 7.87 0.20
C SER A 63 -12.06 7.19 1.55
N VAL A 64 -12.79 6.09 1.80
CA VAL A 64 -12.63 5.28 3.00
C VAL A 64 -11.20 4.73 3.11
N TYR A 65 -10.65 4.25 2.00
CA TYR A 65 -9.28 3.73 1.96
C TYR A 65 -8.24 4.82 2.27
N LYS A 66 -8.35 6.01 1.65
CA LYS A 66 -7.50 7.16 1.99
C LYS A 66 -7.61 7.56 3.45
N ASN A 67 -8.83 7.55 4.01
CA ASN A 67 -9.04 7.83 5.43
C ASN A 67 -8.32 6.81 6.31
N GLN A 68 -8.41 5.51 5.99
CA GLN A 68 -7.68 4.46 6.72
C GLN A 68 -6.17 4.70 6.68
N LEU A 69 -5.61 5.05 5.51
CA LEU A 69 -4.19 5.36 5.37
C LEU A 69 -3.81 6.57 6.24
N THR A 70 -4.61 7.64 6.22
CA THR A 70 -4.39 8.82 7.07
C THR A 70 -4.44 8.47 8.55
N THR A 71 -5.46 7.73 9.00
CA THR A 71 -5.57 7.31 10.40
C THR A 71 -4.36 6.48 10.83
N MET A 72 -3.97 5.49 10.01
CA MET A 72 -2.84 4.62 10.36
C MET A 72 -1.50 5.38 10.41
N PHE A 73 -1.24 6.24 9.43
CA PHE A 73 0.08 6.86 9.30
C PHE A 73 0.24 8.18 10.05
N ASN A 74 -0.84 8.95 10.27
CA ASN A 74 -0.78 10.27 10.89
C ASN A 74 -1.42 10.31 12.29
N GLU A 75 -2.54 9.62 12.51
CA GLU A 75 -3.31 9.74 13.75
C GLU A 75 -2.90 8.71 14.80
N TYR A 76 -2.40 7.54 14.38
CA TYR A 76 -1.92 6.52 15.29
C TYR A 76 -0.47 6.77 15.71
N CYS A 77 -0.31 7.39 16.88
CA CYS A 77 1.00 7.71 17.45
C CYS A 77 1.68 6.48 18.07
N SER A 78 2.96 6.27 17.74
CA SER A 78 3.74 5.15 18.29
C SER A 78 4.13 5.39 19.74
N LYS A 79 3.71 4.47 20.63
CA LYS A 79 4.17 4.42 22.03
C LYS A 79 5.68 4.15 22.17
N ASN A 80 6.30 3.50 21.18
CA ASN A 80 7.72 3.12 21.22
C ASN A 80 8.65 4.13 20.54
N PHE A 81 8.09 5.15 19.89
CA PHE A 81 8.84 6.22 19.22
C PHE A 81 8.42 7.60 19.73
N TYR A 82 8.28 7.75 21.05
CA TYR A 82 7.97 9.03 21.71
C TYR A 82 6.71 9.74 21.19
N GLY A 83 5.69 8.99 20.78
CA GLY A 83 4.46 9.54 20.24
C GLY A 83 4.55 9.98 18.78
N ALA A 84 5.63 9.66 18.06
CA ALA A 84 5.77 9.99 16.65
C ALA A 84 4.73 9.24 15.79
N SER A 85 4.18 9.91 14.79
CA SER A 85 3.32 9.30 13.77
C SER A 85 4.14 8.43 12.83
N TRP A 86 3.55 7.37 12.28
CA TRP A 86 4.29 6.44 11.42
C TRP A 86 4.83 7.11 10.16
N SER A 87 4.13 8.12 9.64
CA SER A 87 4.58 8.94 8.51
C SER A 87 5.91 9.67 8.75
N THR A 88 6.38 9.74 9.99
CA THR A 88 7.66 10.37 10.39
C THR A 88 8.75 9.36 10.75
N LEU A 89 8.45 8.06 10.80
CA LEU A 89 9.37 7.02 11.30
C LEU A 89 10.38 6.54 10.25
N ASN A 90 11.04 7.46 9.55
CA ASN A 90 11.98 7.12 8.49
C ASN A 90 13.24 6.38 8.97
N GLN A 91 13.50 6.35 10.28
CA GLN A 91 14.56 5.55 10.90
C GLN A 91 14.29 4.04 10.87
N VAL A 92 13.05 3.62 10.59
CA VAL A 92 12.68 2.20 10.52
C VAL A 92 11.76 1.87 9.34
N ILE A 93 11.05 2.84 8.76
CA ILE A 93 10.23 2.65 7.57
C ILE A 93 11.01 3.15 6.35
N PHE A 94 11.26 2.26 5.39
CA PHE A 94 11.86 2.60 4.10
C PHE A 94 10.81 3.15 3.14
N GLY A 95 9.67 2.46 3.05
CA GLY A 95 8.59 2.82 2.15
C GLY A 95 7.26 2.21 2.53
N VAL A 96 6.23 2.68 1.83
CA VAL A 96 4.85 2.23 1.98
C VAL A 96 4.36 1.80 0.61
N ASP A 97 3.89 0.56 0.53
CA ASP A 97 3.22 0.05 -0.64
C ASP A 97 1.83 0.69 -0.78
N LEU A 98 1.36 0.87 -2.02
CA LEU A 98 -0.04 1.28 -2.24
C LEU A 98 -1.01 0.20 -1.73
N GLN A 99 -0.67 -1.07 -1.97
CA GLN A 99 -1.41 -2.28 -1.59
C GLN A 99 -0.53 -3.47 -1.98
N ASN A 100 -0.60 -4.61 -1.29
CA ASN A 100 0.02 -5.85 -1.76
C ASN A 100 -0.72 -6.44 -2.97
N GLU A 101 0.00 -6.67 -4.06
CA GLU A 101 -0.42 -7.27 -5.33
C GLU A 101 -1.70 -6.68 -5.97
N PRO A 102 -1.80 -5.34 -6.14
CA PRO A 102 -2.94 -4.75 -6.82
C PRO A 102 -3.12 -5.39 -8.21
N TRP A 103 -4.37 -5.74 -8.52
CA TRP A 103 -4.75 -6.37 -9.79
C TRP A 103 -4.14 -7.74 -10.10
N PHE A 104 -3.69 -8.50 -9.09
CA PHE A 104 -3.25 -9.88 -9.31
C PHE A 104 -4.26 -10.72 -10.11
N GLY A 105 -3.81 -11.28 -11.24
CA GLY A 105 -4.65 -12.08 -12.14
C GLY A 105 -5.75 -11.30 -12.87
N VAL A 106 -5.63 -9.97 -12.94
CA VAL A 106 -6.54 -9.10 -13.70
C VAL A 106 -5.81 -8.54 -14.91
N TRP A 107 -6.38 -8.75 -16.09
CA TRP A 107 -5.90 -8.13 -17.32
C TRP A 107 -7.06 -7.92 -18.30
N PRO A 108 -7.14 -6.76 -18.98
CA PRO A 108 -6.28 -5.57 -18.84
C PRO A 108 -6.64 -4.69 -17.62
N ILE A 109 -5.70 -3.85 -17.18
CA ILE A 109 -5.82 -2.99 -15.97
C ILE A 109 -6.24 -1.54 -16.25
N VAL A 110 -6.41 -1.15 -17.52
CA VAL A 110 -6.55 0.23 -18.01
C VAL A 110 -7.58 1.08 -17.26
N ALA A 111 -8.75 0.51 -16.93
CA ALA A 111 -9.83 1.27 -16.28
C ALA A 111 -9.44 1.81 -14.89
N TRP A 112 -8.46 1.18 -14.25
CA TRP A 112 -8.13 1.37 -12.84
C TRP A 112 -6.78 2.03 -12.60
N GLU A 113 -6.03 2.32 -13.66
CA GLU A 113 -4.71 2.94 -13.61
C GLU A 113 -4.67 4.27 -12.83
N LYS A 114 -5.75 5.05 -12.89
CA LYS A 114 -5.88 6.30 -12.14
C LYS A 114 -5.96 6.11 -10.63
N TRP A 115 -6.32 4.92 -10.14
CA TRP A 115 -6.29 4.61 -8.71
C TRP A 115 -4.86 4.65 -8.16
N LEU A 116 -3.91 4.04 -8.88
CA LEU A 116 -2.52 3.95 -8.46
C LEU A 116 -1.94 5.33 -8.17
N CYS A 117 -2.02 6.24 -9.14
CA CYS A 117 -1.42 7.56 -8.96
C CYS A 117 -2.18 8.42 -7.95
N ASP A 118 -3.48 8.21 -7.79
CA ASP A 118 -4.29 8.92 -6.80
C ASP A 118 -3.95 8.51 -5.35
N ILE A 119 -3.80 7.20 -5.09
CA ILE A 119 -3.36 6.71 -3.78
C ILE A 119 -1.89 7.08 -3.52
N ALA A 120 -1.02 6.95 -4.54
CA ALA A 120 0.37 7.37 -4.44
C ALA A 120 0.49 8.86 -4.08
N THR A 121 -0.31 9.71 -4.73
CA THR A 121 -0.35 11.15 -4.45
C THR A 121 -0.83 11.44 -3.03
N HIS A 122 -1.87 10.75 -2.57
CA HIS A 122 -2.37 10.88 -1.20
C HIS A 122 -1.29 10.49 -0.17
N LEU A 123 -0.64 9.33 -0.33
CA LEU A 123 0.45 8.89 0.55
C LEU A 123 1.63 9.88 0.52
N LYS A 124 2.05 10.29 -0.68
CA LYS A 124 3.22 11.16 -0.86
C LYS A 124 3.03 12.54 -0.25
N ASN A 125 1.87 13.15 -0.49
CA ASN A 125 1.62 14.56 -0.19
C ASN A 125 0.75 14.77 1.06
N ASP A 126 -0.40 14.10 1.14
CA ASP A 126 -1.39 14.35 2.20
C ASP A 126 -0.99 13.64 3.50
N VAL A 127 -0.62 12.35 3.40
CA VAL A 127 -0.01 11.61 4.53
C VAL A 127 1.38 12.17 4.84
N GLY A 128 2.06 12.75 3.84
CA GLY A 128 3.30 13.50 4.05
C GLY A 128 4.58 12.66 4.03
N LEU A 129 4.55 11.47 3.43
CA LEU A 129 5.75 10.61 3.33
C LEU A 129 6.93 11.30 2.62
N ARG A 130 6.65 12.22 1.67
CA ARG A 130 7.69 13.03 1.02
C ARG A 130 8.51 13.84 2.02
N LYS A 131 7.87 14.46 3.01
CA LYS A 131 8.55 15.34 3.97
C LYS A 131 9.54 14.58 4.86
N ASN A 132 9.30 13.28 5.04
CA ASN A 132 10.10 12.42 5.90
C ASN A 132 11.01 11.47 5.12
N ASN A 133 11.11 11.61 3.79
CA ASN A 133 11.93 10.76 2.93
C ASN A 133 11.57 9.25 3.06
N ILE A 134 10.28 8.96 3.13
CA ILE A 134 9.73 7.60 3.06
C ILE A 134 9.21 7.38 1.63
N ALA A 135 9.60 6.27 1.01
CA ALA A 135 9.23 5.95 -0.36
C ALA A 135 7.75 5.55 -0.47
N VAL A 136 7.12 5.91 -1.60
CA VAL A 136 5.84 5.37 -2.04
C VAL A 136 6.13 4.32 -3.11
N ILE A 137 5.68 3.10 -2.85
CA ILE A 137 6.02 1.91 -3.62
C ILE A 137 4.73 1.35 -4.22
N THR A 138 4.78 0.84 -5.44
CA THR A 138 3.56 0.35 -6.12
C THR A 138 2.90 -0.83 -5.42
N GLY A 139 3.64 -1.54 -4.56
CA GLY A 139 3.11 -2.69 -3.82
C GLY A 139 2.88 -3.92 -4.68
N MET A 140 3.71 -4.05 -5.72
CA MET A 140 3.85 -5.22 -6.56
C MET A 140 2.86 -5.21 -7.72
N LEU A 141 3.29 -4.59 -8.81
CA LEU A 141 2.60 -4.74 -10.08
C LEU A 141 2.94 -6.12 -10.61
N SER A 142 1.90 -6.88 -10.93
CA SER A 142 2.05 -8.29 -11.29
C SER A 142 3.09 -8.46 -12.42
N GLY A 143 3.92 -9.49 -12.34
CA GLY A 143 4.68 -9.96 -13.49
C GLY A 143 3.74 -10.51 -14.57
N ALA A 144 4.29 -11.13 -15.62
CA ALA A 144 3.47 -11.77 -16.63
C ALA A 144 2.47 -12.76 -16.00
N ASN A 145 1.20 -12.72 -16.39
CA ASN A 145 0.18 -13.65 -15.87
C ASN A 145 0.42 -15.10 -16.35
N GLY A 146 1.41 -15.32 -17.22
CA GLY A 146 1.92 -16.61 -17.62
C GLY A 146 3.32 -16.52 -18.24
N PRO A 147 4.00 -17.64 -18.52
CA PRO A 147 5.41 -17.68 -18.94
C PRO A 147 5.77 -16.92 -20.24
N LYS A 148 4.76 -16.49 -21.02
CA LYS A 148 4.92 -15.74 -22.27
C LYS A 148 4.10 -14.45 -22.29
N GLY A 149 3.52 -14.10 -21.15
CA GLY A 149 2.69 -12.91 -21.03
C GLY A 149 3.52 -11.63 -21.07
N THR A 150 2.91 -10.55 -21.54
CA THR A 150 3.50 -9.21 -21.54
C THR A 150 2.67 -8.24 -20.69
N GLU A 151 1.88 -8.77 -19.76
CA GLU A 151 0.89 -8.01 -19.01
C GLU A 151 1.49 -7.21 -17.84
N ASN A 152 0.67 -6.31 -17.28
CA ASN A 152 0.72 -5.81 -15.89
C ASN A 152 1.70 -4.67 -15.52
N PHE A 153 2.24 -3.94 -16.50
CA PHE A 153 2.89 -2.65 -16.25
C PHE A 153 2.03 -1.51 -16.82
N PRO A 154 1.14 -0.89 -16.02
CA PRO A 154 0.36 0.24 -16.48
C PRO A 154 1.26 1.45 -16.69
N ASP A 155 0.97 2.28 -17.69
CA ASP A 155 1.68 3.55 -17.90
C ASP A 155 1.61 4.41 -16.64
N SER A 156 0.49 4.35 -15.90
CA SER A 156 0.35 5.08 -14.64
C SER A 156 1.34 4.68 -13.54
N ALA A 157 1.95 3.50 -13.58
CA ALA A 157 3.02 3.16 -12.65
C ALA A 157 4.34 3.85 -12.98
N ILE A 158 4.58 4.08 -14.27
CA ILE A 158 5.81 4.68 -14.80
C ILE A 158 5.70 6.21 -14.80
N ASP A 159 4.55 6.73 -15.21
CA ASP A 159 4.31 8.15 -15.43
C ASP A 159 3.87 8.91 -14.16
N CYS A 160 3.54 8.19 -13.08
CA CYS A 160 3.09 8.84 -11.86
C CYS A 160 4.27 9.45 -11.07
N PRO A 161 4.34 10.79 -10.91
CA PRO A 161 5.48 11.46 -10.28
C PRO A 161 5.54 11.29 -8.76
N THR A 162 4.53 10.64 -8.17
CA THR A 162 4.45 10.39 -6.71
C THR A 162 4.80 8.96 -6.34
N VAL A 163 5.05 8.09 -7.32
CA VAL A 163 5.65 6.76 -7.12
C VAL A 163 7.17 6.91 -7.14
N ASP A 164 7.84 6.38 -6.10
CA ASP A 164 9.30 6.39 -6.03
C ASP A 164 9.93 5.07 -6.47
N VAL A 165 9.22 3.95 -6.25
CA VAL A 165 9.71 2.59 -6.53
C VAL A 165 8.59 1.77 -7.17
N ILE A 166 8.91 1.14 -8.29
CA ILE A 166 8.07 0.12 -8.92
C ILE A 166 8.55 -1.24 -8.42
N SER A 167 7.70 -1.99 -7.70
CA SER A 167 7.98 -3.36 -7.28
C SER A 167 7.29 -4.39 -8.18
N ILE A 168 7.93 -5.56 -8.32
CA ILE A 168 7.58 -6.66 -9.25
C ILE A 168 7.82 -8.00 -8.52
N HIS A 169 6.89 -8.94 -8.58
CA HIS A 169 7.10 -10.36 -8.23
C HIS A 169 7.23 -11.20 -9.50
N GLY A 170 8.01 -12.27 -9.43
CA GLY A 170 8.23 -13.25 -10.51
C GLY A 170 7.84 -14.66 -10.12
#